data_AF-A0A667HTL2-F1
#
_entry.id   AF-A0A667HTL2-F1
#
_cell.length_a   1.000
_cell.length_b   1.000
_cell.length_c   1.000
_cell.angle_alpha   90.00
_cell.angle_beta   90.00
_cell.angle_gamma   90.00
#
_symmetry.space_group_name_H-M   'P 1'
#
loop_
_entity.id
_entity.type
_entity.pdbx_description
1 polymer ?
#
loop_
_entity_poly.entity_id
_entity_poly.type
_entity_poly.pdbx_seq_one_letter_code
_entity_poly.pdbx_strand_id
1 'polypeptide(L)'
;MLVAAAAERNKEPILRVLRQYMDPAQRGVRVLEVASGSGQHTAHFARAFPHAEWQPSDVDQRCLDRGSSEQQDTCSNPRRCSSPMGNPEWGLRDTALLEDLGQASGLLLERMVDMPANNKCLIFRKE
;
A
#
# COMPACT_ATOMS: atom_id res chain seq x y z
N MET A 1 -8.72 -8.22 16.38
CA MET A 1 -8.18 -7.73 15.09
C MET A 1 -7.57 -6.33 15.27
N LEU A 2 -6.24 -6.18 15.20
CA LEU A 2 -5.63 -4.85 15.22
C LEU A 2 -5.75 -4.26 13.81
N VAL A 3 -6.55 -3.21 13.68
CA VAL A 3 -6.85 -2.56 12.41
C VAL A 3 -6.07 -1.25 12.37
N ALA A 4 -5.20 -1.08 11.38
CA ALA A 4 -4.46 0.18 11.25
C ALA A 4 -5.43 1.28 10.83
N ALA A 5 -5.71 2.23 11.72
CA ALA A 5 -6.68 3.30 11.48
C ALA A 5 -6.35 4.11 10.22
N ALA A 6 -5.06 4.30 9.90
CA ALA A 6 -4.64 4.94 8.66
C ALA A 6 -4.98 4.10 7.41
N ALA A 7 -4.73 2.78 7.47
CA ALA A 7 -5.06 1.87 6.38
C ALA A 7 -6.56 1.86 6.10
N GLU A 8 -7.40 1.80 7.14
CA GLU A 8 -8.86 1.87 6.99
C GLU A 8 -9.35 3.18 6.37
N ARG A 9 -8.80 4.32 6.80
CA ARG A 9 -9.20 5.63 6.24
C ARG A 9 -8.84 5.77 4.77
N ASN A 10 -7.74 5.14 4.33
CA ASN A 10 -7.20 5.33 2.99
C ASN A 10 -7.62 4.26 1.99
N LYS A 11 -8.13 3.09 2.43
CA LYS A 11 -8.41 1.96 1.52
C LYS A 11 -9.41 2.30 0.41
N GLU A 12 -10.52 2.97 0.74
CA GLU A 12 -11.56 3.30 -0.26
C GLU A 12 -11.13 4.45 -1.20
N PRO A 13 -10.52 5.55 -0.71
CA PRO A 13 -9.93 6.56 -1.58
C PRO A 13 -8.88 5.99 -2.55
N ILE A 14 -8.01 5.09 -2.10
CA ILE A 14 -6.99 4.45 -2.95
C ILE A 14 -7.68 3.52 -3.96
N LEU A 15 -8.65 2.70 -3.54
CA LEU A 15 -9.41 1.84 -4.45
C LEU A 15 -10.06 2.64 -5.58
N ARG A 16 -10.61 3.82 -5.28
CA ARG A 16 -11.19 4.71 -6.29
C ARG A 16 -10.17 5.16 -7.32
N VAL A 17 -8.93 5.44 -6.90
CA VAL A 17 -7.84 5.79 -7.83
C VAL A 17 -7.45 4.59 -8.67
N LEU A 18 -7.26 3.42 -8.06
CA LEU A 18 -6.89 2.18 -8.78
C LEU A 18 -7.89 1.83 -9.91
N ARG A 19 -9.19 2.02 -9.67
CA ARG A 19 -10.24 1.81 -10.69
C ARG A 19 -10.12 2.72 -11.93
N GLN A 20 -9.32 3.78 -11.87
CA GLN A 20 -9.05 4.65 -13.02
C GLN A 20 -7.97 4.06 -13.94
N TYR A 21 -7.14 3.14 -13.43
CA TYR A 21 -5.99 2.59 -14.14
C TYR A 21 -6.13 1.08 -14.44
N MET A 22 -6.99 0.39 -13.70
CA MET A 22 -7.21 -1.04 -13.85
C MET A 22 -8.70 -1.31 -14.06
N ASP A 23 -9.03 -2.07 -15.10
CA ASP A 23 -10.37 -2.60 -15.29
C ASP A 23 -10.55 -3.87 -14.42
N PRO A 24 -11.54 -3.91 -13.51
CA PRO A 24 -11.84 -5.11 -12.71
C PRO A 24 -12.07 -6.39 -13.52
N ALA A 25 -12.51 -6.28 -14.77
CA ALA A 25 -12.72 -7.41 -15.67
C ALA A 25 -11.43 -7.88 -16.36
N GLN A 26 -10.37 -7.06 -16.35
CA GLN A 26 -9.11 -7.36 -17.01
C GLN A 26 -8.40 -8.53 -16.32
N ARG A 27 -7.99 -9.52 -17.11
CA ARG A 27 -7.23 -10.69 -16.64
C ARG A 27 -5.74 -10.51 -16.89
N GLY A 28 -4.93 -11.19 -16.08
CA GLY A 28 -3.48 -11.24 -16.25
C GLY A 28 -2.75 -9.99 -15.79
N VAL A 29 -3.42 -9.08 -15.09
CA VAL A 29 -2.76 -7.95 -14.42
C VAL A 29 -2.04 -8.48 -13.18
N ARG A 30 -0.76 -8.13 -13.03
CA ARG A 30 0.04 -8.45 -11.83
C ARG A 30 0.31 -7.17 -11.07
N VAL A 31 0.06 -7.18 -9.78
CA VAL A 31 0.22 -6.02 -8.90
C VAL A 31 1.13 -6.40 -7.75
N LEU A 32 2.20 -5.63 -7.56
CA LEU A 32 3.08 -5.73 -6.40
C LEU A 32 2.72 -4.61 -5.42
N GLU A 33 2.37 -4.97 -4.19
CA GLU A 33 2.27 -4.02 -3.09
C GLU A 33 3.60 -4.01 -2.33
N VAL A 34 4.20 -2.83 -2.19
CA VAL A 34 5.47 -2.64 -1.47
C VAL A 34 5.17 -2.11 -0.07
N ALA A 35 5.87 -2.65 0.94
CA ALA A 35 5.63 -2.36 2.35
C ALA A 35 4.17 -2.63 2.76
N SER A 36 3.67 -3.81 2.37
CA SER A 36 2.29 -4.26 2.60
C SER A 36 1.88 -4.31 4.06
N GLY A 37 2.83 -4.38 5.00
CA GLY A 37 2.57 -4.54 6.41
C GLY A 37 1.65 -5.73 6.68
N SER A 38 0.52 -5.49 7.36
CA SER A 38 -0.48 -6.53 7.65
C SER A 38 -1.33 -6.98 6.45
N GLY A 39 -1.10 -6.44 5.24
CA GLY A 39 -1.81 -6.83 4.01
C GLY A 39 -3.27 -6.38 3.94
N GLN A 40 -3.70 -5.40 4.76
CA GLN A 40 -5.09 -4.94 4.80
C GLN A 40 -5.56 -4.34 3.47
N HIS A 41 -4.68 -3.61 2.79
CA HIS A 41 -4.93 -3.00 1.49
C HIS A 41 -4.96 -4.05 0.38
N THR A 42 -3.93 -4.90 0.27
CA THR A 42 -3.96 -6.07 -0.62
C THR A 42 -5.24 -6.89 -0.48
N ALA A 43 -5.65 -7.27 0.73
CA ALA A 43 -6.87 -8.05 0.95
C ALA A 43 -8.15 -7.33 0.50
N HIS A 44 -8.20 -6.00 0.68
CA HIS A 44 -9.31 -5.18 0.23
C HIS A 44 -9.34 -5.03 -1.30
N PHE A 45 -8.21 -4.77 -1.93
CA PHE A 45 -8.12 -4.57 -3.39
C PHE A 45 -8.28 -5.87 -4.17
N ALA A 46 -7.75 -7.00 -3.69
CA ALA A 46 -7.92 -8.31 -4.32
C ALA A 46 -9.40 -8.70 -4.45
N ARG A 47 -10.25 -8.28 -3.50
CA ARG A 47 -11.71 -8.47 -3.59
C ARG A 47 -12.35 -7.60 -4.67
N ALA A 48 -11.82 -6.40 -4.92
CA ALA A 48 -12.35 -5.48 -5.92
C ALA A 48 -11.82 -5.77 -7.33
N PHE A 49 -10.65 -6.42 -7.45
CA PHE A 49 -10.01 -6.83 -8.71
C PHE A 49 -9.75 -8.34 -8.70
N PRO A 50 -10.81 -9.18 -8.78
CA PRO A 50 -10.70 -10.63 -8.60
C PRO A 50 -9.91 -11.35 -9.70
N HIS A 51 -9.57 -10.65 -10.78
CA HIS A 51 -8.82 -11.17 -11.92
C HIS A 51 -7.36 -10.68 -11.98
N ALA A 52 -6.96 -9.83 -11.03
CA ALA A 52 -5.59 -9.41 -10.85
C ALA A 52 -4.87 -10.34 -9.86
N GLU A 53 -3.60 -10.62 -10.13
CA GLU A 53 -2.70 -11.33 -9.23
C GLU A 53 -1.98 -10.32 -8.32
N TRP A 54 -2.33 -10.32 -7.04
CA TRP A 54 -1.75 -9.43 -6.04
C TRP A 54 -0.61 -10.13 -5.31
N GLN A 55 0.57 -9.53 -5.33
CA GLN A 55 1.76 -9.97 -4.62
C GLN A 55 2.09 -8.95 -3.52
N PRO A 56 1.78 -9.23 -2.25
CA PRO A 56 2.24 -8.40 -1.15
C PRO A 56 3.74 -8.59 -0.91
N SER A 57 4.43 -7.52 -0.51
CA SER A 57 5.85 -7.55 -0.16
C SER A 57 6.16 -6.59 0.99
N ASP A 58 7.06 -7.00 1.87
CA ASP A 58 7.52 -6.19 2.99
C ASP A 58 8.95 -6.60 3.33
N VAL A 59 9.76 -5.65 3.82
CA VAL A 59 11.14 -5.92 4.25
C VAL A 59 11.14 -6.73 5.55
N ASP A 60 10.10 -6.59 6.37
CA ASP A 60 9.91 -7.38 7.57
C ASP A 60 9.17 -8.68 7.23
N GLN A 61 9.89 -9.80 7.15
CA GLN A 61 9.31 -11.11 6.82
C GLN A 61 8.16 -11.52 7.74
N ARG A 62 8.14 -11.04 8.99
CA ARG A 62 7.04 -11.28 9.95
C ARG A 62 5.69 -10.74 9.47
N CYS A 63 5.71 -9.76 8.56
CA CYS A 63 4.53 -9.21 7.92
C CYS A 63 3.99 -10.11 6.79
N LEU A 64 4.85 -10.92 6.17
CA LEU A 64 4.50 -11.78 5.02
C LEU A 64 4.21 -13.23 5.40
N ASP A 65 4.78 -13.75 6.49
CA ASP A 65 4.66 -15.16 6.91
C ASP A 65 3.24 -15.58 7.32
N ARG A 66 2.23 -14.71 7.21
CA ARG A 66 0.84 -14.98 7.60
C ARG A 66 -0.03 -15.32 6.40
N GLY A 67 0.20 -16.49 5.83
CA GLY A 67 -0.77 -17.14 4.95
C GLY A 67 -2.08 -17.43 5.70
N SER A 68 -3.20 -16.98 5.14
CA SER A 68 -4.54 -17.56 5.32
C SER A 68 -4.89 -18.11 6.73
N SER A 69 -5.20 -17.26 7.71
CA SER A 69 -6.24 -17.49 8.75
C SER A 69 -6.08 -16.52 9.93
N GLU A 70 -7.22 -15.96 10.35
CA GLU A 70 -7.52 -15.39 11.67
C GLU A 70 -6.36 -15.07 12.63
N GLN A 71 -6.16 -13.77 12.84
CA GLN A 71 -5.98 -13.12 14.15
C GLN A 71 -5.31 -13.94 15.26
N GLN A 72 -4.05 -13.59 15.59
CA GLN A 72 -3.61 -13.23 16.94
C GLN A 72 -2.15 -12.77 16.94
N ASP A 73 -1.87 -11.83 17.85
CA ASP A 73 -0.59 -11.21 18.17
C ASP A 73 0.48 -12.29 18.41
N THR A 74 1.67 -12.22 17.80
CA THR A 74 2.82 -11.66 18.49
C THR A 74 3.83 -11.06 17.50
N CYS A 75 3.87 -9.73 17.43
CA CYS A 75 5.18 -9.08 17.37
C CYS A 75 5.68 -9.16 18.82
N SER A 76 6.67 -10.01 19.11
CA SER A 76 7.16 -10.31 20.47
C SER A 76 7.70 -9.09 21.25
N ASN A 77 7.56 -7.88 20.70
CA ASN A 77 7.76 -6.63 21.39
C ASN A 77 6.68 -5.59 21.00
N PRO A 78 5.63 -5.38 21.83
CA PRO A 78 4.54 -4.44 21.54
C PRO A 78 4.98 -2.97 21.44
N ARG A 79 6.23 -2.64 21.81
CA ARG A 79 6.82 -1.31 21.61
C ARG A 79 7.28 -1.00 20.17
N ARG A 80 7.32 -2.00 19.27
CA ARG A 80 7.83 -1.82 17.89
C ARG A 80 6.78 -2.01 16.78
N CYS A 81 5.65 -2.65 17.10
CA CYS A 81 4.55 -2.91 16.17
C CYS A 81 3.26 -2.17 16.56
N SER A 82 3.40 -1.07 17.30
CA SER A 82 2.36 -0.05 17.33
C SER A 82 2.40 0.62 15.96
N SER A 83 1.30 0.63 15.20
CA SER A 83 1.17 1.56 14.08
C SER A 83 1.51 2.95 14.63
N PRO A 84 2.63 3.58 14.22
CA PRO A 84 3.01 4.82 14.84
C PRO A 84 2.15 5.88 14.18
N MET A 85 0.93 6.04 14.69
CA MET A 85 0.16 7.25 14.45
C MET A 85 0.93 8.37 15.16
N GLY A 86 1.96 8.91 14.50
CA GLY A 86 2.81 9.99 15.00
C GLY A 86 4.33 9.76 15.06
N ASN A 87 4.93 8.68 14.53
CA ASN A 87 6.40 8.66 14.39
C ASN A 87 6.79 9.47 13.15
N PRO A 88 7.52 10.60 13.30
CA PRO A 88 7.89 11.43 12.17
C PRO A 88 8.87 10.77 11.19
N GLU A 89 9.55 9.70 11.61
CA GLU A 89 10.46 8.91 10.78
C GLU A 89 9.72 7.92 9.85
N TRP A 90 8.42 7.72 10.05
CA TRP A 90 7.60 6.84 9.21
C TRP A 90 6.84 7.64 8.15
N GLY A 91 6.91 7.16 6.90
CA GLY A 91 6.29 7.79 5.74
C GLY A 91 7.28 8.63 4.92
N LEU A 92 7.13 8.58 3.60
CA LEU A 92 7.91 9.41 2.67
C LEU A 92 7.32 10.82 2.66
N ARG A 93 8.11 11.80 3.12
CA ARG A 93 7.67 13.20 3.23
C ARG A 93 8.09 14.06 2.07
N ASP A 94 9.20 13.71 1.44
CA ASP A 94 9.76 14.46 0.33
C ASP A 94 9.25 13.86 -0.99
N THR A 95 8.31 14.56 -1.60
CA THR A 95 7.77 14.18 -2.92
C THR A 95 8.76 14.48 -4.04
N ALA A 96 9.62 15.48 -3.89
CA ALA A 96 10.64 15.81 -4.89
C ALA A 96 11.68 14.68 -4.98
N LEU A 97 12.09 14.10 -3.84
CA LEU A 97 12.96 12.92 -3.84
C LEU A 97 12.33 11.74 -4.61
N LEU A 98 11.02 11.53 -4.46
CA LEU A 98 10.33 10.45 -5.18
C LEU A 98 10.20 10.73 -6.68
N GLU A 99 10.02 11.99 -7.06
CA GLU A 99 10.02 12.42 -8.45
C GLU A 99 11.40 12.20 -9.08
N ASP A 100 12.47 12.62 -8.42
CA ASP A 100 13.86 12.46 -8.88
C ASP A 100 14.24 10.98 -9.02
N LEU A 101 13.92 10.15 -8.00
CA LEU A 101 14.16 8.71 -8.05
C LEU A 101 13.32 8.02 -9.14
N GLY A 102 12.09 8.47 -9.32
CA GLY A 102 11.21 8.02 -10.39
C GLY A 102 11.86 8.28 -11.75
N GLN A 103 12.24 9.53 -12.03
CA GLN A 103 12.88 9.92 -13.28
C GLN A 103 14.17 9.14 -13.54
N ALA A 104 15.03 9.01 -12.53
CA ALA A 104 16.26 8.21 -12.63
C ALA A 104 16.00 6.73 -12.95
N SER A 105 14.81 6.22 -12.62
CA SER A 105 14.37 4.85 -12.87
C SER A 105 13.47 4.70 -14.12
N GLY A 106 13.28 5.76 -14.91
CA GLY A 106 12.37 5.76 -16.07
C GLY A 106 10.88 5.76 -15.72
N LEU A 107 10.52 6.27 -14.55
CA LEU A 107 9.16 6.43 -14.06
C LEU A 107 8.81 7.92 -13.96
N LEU A 108 7.87 8.38 -14.78
CA LEU A 108 7.41 9.76 -14.75
C LEU A 108 6.23 9.92 -13.79
N LEU A 109 6.27 10.96 -12.95
CA LEU A 109 5.12 11.33 -12.12
C LEU A 109 4.01 11.85 -13.04
N GLU A 110 2.93 11.08 -13.17
CA GLU A 110 1.77 11.42 -13.99
C GLU A 110 0.78 12.27 -13.21
N ARG A 111 0.53 11.92 -11.95
CA ARG A 111 -0.52 12.56 -11.15
C ARG A 111 -0.27 12.45 -9.65
N MET A 112 -0.69 13.46 -8.90
CA MET A 112 -0.75 13.44 -7.44
C MET A 112 -2.21 13.60 -6.99
N VAL A 113 -2.66 12.79 -6.04
CA VAL A 113 -4.04 12.77 -5.54
C VAL A 113 -4.04 12.91 -4.02
N ASP A 114 -4.80 13.87 -3.51
CA ASP A 114 -4.97 14.06 -2.08
C ASP A 114 -5.77 12.93 -1.44
N MET A 115 -5.24 12.40 -0.33
CA MET A 115 -5.87 11.38 0.49
C MET A 115 -6.20 11.96 1.88
N PRO A 116 -7.12 11.33 2.64
CA PRO A 116 -7.45 11.78 3.98
C PRO A 116 -6.25 11.89 4.93
N ALA A 117 -6.36 12.78 5.93
CA ALA A 117 -5.37 12.97 6.99
C ALA A 117 -3.95 13.33 6.49
N ASN A 118 -3.87 14.25 5.52
CA ASN A 118 -2.62 14.76 4.95
C ASN A 118 -1.75 13.68 4.29
N ASN A 119 -2.38 12.64 3.76
CA ASN A 119 -1.71 11.64 2.93
C ASN A 119 -1.85 12.04 1.45
N LYS A 120 -0.95 11.53 0.61
CA LYS A 120 -1.06 11.68 -0.86
C LYS A 120 -0.84 10.34 -1.54
N CYS A 121 -1.50 10.17 -2.68
CA CYS A 121 -1.29 9.06 -3.60
C CYS A 121 -0.63 9.62 -4.86
N LEU A 122 0.60 9.19 -5.13
CA LEU A 122 1.36 9.58 -6.31
C LEU A 122 1.27 8.46 -7.34
N ILE A 123 1.00 8.83 -8.59
CA ILE A 123 0.88 7.91 -9.71
C ILE A 123 2.05 8.13 -10.64
N PHE A 124 2.86 7.09 -10.80
CA PHE A 124 3.97 7.07 -11.72
C PHE A 124 3.65 6.16 -12.90
N ARG A 125 4.10 6.55 -14.09
CA ARG A 125 3.99 5.78 -15.32
C ARG A 125 5.38 5.47 -15.85
N LYS A 126 5.59 4.21 -16.24
CA LYS A 126 6.79 3.80 -16.96
C LYS A 126 6.63 4.11 -18.44
N GLU A 127 7.62 4.76 -19.03
CA GLU A 127 7.73 4.93 -20.49
C GLU A 127 8.31 3.68 -21.18
#